data_AF-A0A3S4VER2-F1
#
_entry.id   AF-A0A3S4VER2-F1
#
_cell.length_a   1.000
_cell.length_b   1.000
_cell.length_c   1.000
_cell.angle_alpha   90.00
_cell.angle_beta   90.00
_cell.angle_gamma   90.00
#
_symmetry.space_group_name_H-M   'P 1'
#
loop_
_entity.id
_entity.type
_entity.pdbx_description
1 polymer ?
#
loop_
_entity_poly.entity_id
_entity_poly.type
_entity_poly.pdbx_seq_one_letter_code
_entity_poly.pdbx_strand_id
1 'polypeptide(L)'
;MIGRRLRVNSIDAFGDKILDKGKHISKYWKIIGYTGLLGAFGIMAYYMVLGGWVISYIVSLISGTLDISTPITKDVAKNFYDLHIGNSPYEIMFYTFLFVVVNYIILAKGIIGGIERSVKYLMPLLFIFLIGMVIRNITLPGAMEGITFYLKPDFSKITPQLFIFVLGQVFFALSLGFGVLITLSSYLNKEEILFKQR
;
A
#
# COMPACT_ATOMS: atom_id res chain seq x y z
N MET A 1 20.87 -1.77 7.10
CA MET A 1 19.92 -0.67 6.83
C MET A 1 20.27 0.55 7.68
N ILE A 2 20.15 1.75 7.11
CA ILE A 2 20.47 3.04 7.76
C ILE A 2 19.64 3.23 9.05
N GLY A 3 18.33 2.99 8.99
CA GLY A 3 17.43 3.11 10.14
C GLY A 3 17.82 2.23 11.33
N ARG A 4 18.06 0.93 11.09
CA ARG A 4 18.55 -0.01 12.12
C ARG A 4 19.88 0.40 12.76
N ARG A 5 20.81 0.92 11.95
CA ARG A 5 22.13 1.35 12.42
C ARG A 5 22.03 2.58 13.32
N LEU A 6 21.19 3.54 12.94
CA LEU A 6 21.10 4.84 13.60
C LEU A 6 20.04 4.91 14.71
N ARG A 7 19.03 4.02 14.71
CA ARG A 7 17.89 4.01 15.66
C ARG A 7 17.17 5.36 15.74
N VAL A 8 17.02 6.02 14.60
CA VAL A 8 16.32 7.30 14.46
C VAL A 8 15.31 7.25 13.32
N ASN A 9 14.38 8.20 13.34
CA ASN A 9 13.41 8.40 12.25
C ASN A 9 14.10 8.83 10.94
N SER A 10 13.34 8.82 9.85
CA SER A 10 13.87 9.15 8.52
C SER A 10 14.45 10.56 8.38
N ILE A 11 14.02 11.56 9.16
CA ILE A 11 14.53 12.93 9.06
C ILE A 11 15.88 13.04 9.73
N ASP A 12 15.97 12.50 10.94
CA ASP A 12 17.20 12.50 11.72
C ASP A 12 18.25 11.55 11.12
N ALA A 13 17.83 10.57 10.32
CA ALA A 13 18.70 9.69 9.54
C ALA A 13 19.47 10.40 8.40
N PHE A 14 19.22 11.69 8.13
CA PHE A 14 20.01 12.51 7.20
C PHE A 14 20.52 13.83 7.82
N GLY A 15 20.62 13.94 9.16
CA GLY A 15 20.98 15.19 9.84
C GLY A 15 22.28 15.17 10.65
N ASP A 16 22.64 16.34 11.20
CA ASP A 16 23.87 16.65 11.96
C ASP A 16 24.18 15.71 13.15
N LYS A 17 23.20 14.95 13.65
CA LYS A 17 23.40 14.02 14.77
C LYS A 17 24.08 12.71 14.36
N ILE A 18 24.35 12.52 13.06
CA ILE A 18 25.00 11.34 12.54
C ILE A 18 26.51 11.59 12.48
N LEU A 19 27.22 11.06 13.47
CA LEU A 19 28.67 10.88 13.39
C LEU A 19 28.94 9.59 12.60
N ASP A 20 29.08 9.68 11.27
CA ASP A 20 29.67 8.57 10.52
C ASP A 20 31.19 8.72 10.58
N LYS A 21 31.83 7.92 11.46
CA LYS A 21 33.30 7.89 11.60
C LYS A 21 33.93 9.26 11.91
N GLY A 22 33.27 10.08 12.73
CA GLY A 22 33.78 11.39 13.16
C GLY A 22 33.64 12.52 12.15
N LYS A 23 32.92 12.33 11.03
CA LYS A 23 32.64 13.40 10.07
C LYS A 23 31.24 13.99 10.30
N HIS A 24 31.16 15.33 10.37
CA HIS A 24 29.90 16.06 10.42
C HIS A 24 29.19 15.99 9.06
N ILE A 25 27.96 15.45 9.06
CA ILE A 25 27.07 15.48 7.91
C ILE A 25 26.25 16.77 7.97
N SER A 26 26.35 17.61 6.94
CA SER A 26 25.66 18.90 6.90
C SER A 26 24.15 18.79 7.13
N LYS A 27 23.60 19.68 7.97
CA LYS A 27 22.15 19.81 8.24
C LYS A 27 21.26 19.92 7.00
N TYR A 28 21.79 20.37 5.86
CA TYR A 28 21.03 20.49 4.61
C TYR A 28 20.52 19.13 4.09
N TRP A 29 21.20 18.03 4.43
CA TRP A 29 20.77 16.68 4.05
C TRP A 29 19.43 16.26 4.66
N LYS A 30 18.95 16.93 5.72
CA LYS A 30 17.60 16.73 6.27
C LYS A 30 16.50 16.96 5.24
N ILE A 31 16.75 17.72 4.16
CA ILE A 31 15.79 17.92 3.07
C ILE A 31 15.31 16.59 2.47
N ILE A 32 16.18 15.58 2.39
CA ILE A 32 15.83 14.25 1.87
C ILE A 32 14.86 13.54 2.81
N GLY A 33 15.03 13.71 4.11
CA GLY A 33 14.09 13.20 5.10
C GLY A 33 12.72 13.86 5.00
N TYR A 34 12.69 15.18 4.79
CA TYR A 34 11.45 15.93 4.63
C TYR A 34 10.71 15.61 3.33
N THR A 35 11.42 15.42 2.20
CA THR A 35 10.77 14.99 0.95
C THR A 35 10.18 13.59 1.09
N GLY A 36 10.85 12.69 1.81
CA GLY A 36 10.30 11.38 2.14
C GLY A 36 9.04 11.46 3.00
N LEU A 37 9.04 12.33 4.03
CA LEU A 37 7.85 12.57 4.86
C LEU A 37 6.68 13.12 4.02
N LEU A 38 6.94 14.06 3.12
CA LEU A 38 5.92 14.63 2.23
C LEU A 38 5.34 13.56 1.30
N GLY A 39 6.19 12.67 0.75
CA GLY A 39 5.74 11.55 -0.06
C GLY A 39 4.88 10.55 0.73
N ALA A 40 5.28 10.22 1.96
CA ALA A 40 4.48 9.37 2.85
C ALA A 40 3.12 9.99 3.19
N PHE A 41 3.08 11.30 3.42
CA PHE A 41 1.83 12.04 3.64
C PHE A 41 0.93 12.01 2.39
N GLY A 42 1.50 12.22 1.19
CA GLY A 42 0.75 12.15 -0.07
C GLY A 42 0.14 10.76 -0.31
N ILE A 43 0.88 9.70 0.00
CA ILE A 43 0.39 8.31 -0.04
C ILE A 43 -0.76 8.10 0.92
N MET A 44 -0.60 8.55 2.16
CA MET A 44 -1.64 8.44 3.17
C MET A 44 -2.93 9.15 2.72
N ALA A 45 -2.83 10.35 2.13
CA ALA A 45 -3.99 11.15 1.76
C ALA A 45 -4.98 10.42 0.84
N TYR A 46 -4.51 9.73 -0.21
CA TYR A 46 -5.43 9.02 -1.11
C TYR A 46 -5.75 7.59 -0.65
N TYR A 47 -4.81 6.88 0.02
CA TYR A 47 -5.10 5.51 0.49
C TYR A 47 -6.17 5.49 1.59
N MET A 48 -6.28 6.53 2.41
CA MET A 48 -7.37 6.63 3.38
C MET A 48 -8.74 6.71 2.70
N VAL A 49 -8.84 7.46 1.59
CA VAL A 49 -10.07 7.56 0.79
C VAL A 49 -10.40 6.24 0.09
N LEU A 50 -9.39 5.56 -0.48
CA LEU A 50 -9.58 4.22 -1.05
C LEU A 50 -10.06 3.21 0.00
N GLY A 51 -9.58 3.33 1.25
CA GLY A 51 -10.10 2.55 2.37
C GLY A 51 -11.59 2.80 2.62
N GLY A 52 -12.06 4.05 2.49
CA GLY A 52 -13.48 4.39 2.51
C GLY A 52 -14.27 3.72 1.38
N TRP A 53 -13.73 3.64 0.17
CA TRP A 53 -14.37 2.93 -0.94
C TRP A 53 -14.55 1.44 -0.61
N VAL A 54 -13.51 0.81 -0.06
CA VAL A 54 -13.56 -0.61 0.35
C VAL A 54 -14.66 -0.84 1.40
N ILE A 55 -14.79 0.03 2.41
CA ILE A 55 -15.87 -0.09 3.39
C ILE A 55 -17.24 0.09 2.73
N SER A 56 -17.40 1.07 1.82
CA SER A 56 -18.65 1.26 1.07
C SER A 56 -19.05 -0.02 0.30
N TYR A 57 -18.11 -0.66 -0.40
CA TYR A 57 -18.36 -1.95 -1.06
C TYR A 57 -18.75 -3.05 -0.07
N ILE A 58 -18.02 -3.21 1.04
CA ILE A 58 -18.32 -4.24 2.05
C ILE A 58 -19.73 -4.06 2.62
N VAL A 59 -20.08 -2.84 3.01
CA VAL A 59 -21.41 -2.54 3.58
C VAL A 59 -22.50 -2.74 2.52
N SER A 60 -22.25 -2.36 1.27
CA SER A 60 -23.21 -2.53 0.17
C SER A 60 -23.45 -4.01 -0.18
N LEU A 61 -22.42 -4.84 -0.09
CA LEU A 61 -22.52 -6.29 -0.27
C LEU A 61 -23.28 -6.97 0.87
N ILE A 62 -23.05 -6.56 2.11
CA ILE A 62 -23.72 -7.14 3.30
C ILE A 62 -25.18 -6.68 3.38
N SER A 63 -25.46 -5.42 3.06
CA SER A 63 -26.82 -4.86 3.07
C SER A 63 -27.69 -5.32 1.90
N GLY A 64 -27.11 -5.96 0.88
CA GLY A 64 -27.80 -6.35 -0.34
C GLY A 64 -28.05 -5.19 -1.32
N THR A 65 -27.48 -4.01 -1.06
CA THR A 65 -27.55 -2.85 -1.98
C THR A 65 -26.81 -3.14 -3.28
N LEU A 66 -25.69 -3.88 -3.20
CA LEU A 66 -25.00 -4.43 -4.36
C LEU A 66 -25.31 -5.93 -4.45
N ASP A 67 -26.27 -6.28 -5.30
CA ASP A 67 -26.71 -7.66 -5.50
C ASP A 67 -25.69 -8.47 -6.28
N ILE A 68 -25.15 -9.51 -5.64
CA ILE A 68 -24.18 -10.45 -6.20
C ILE A 68 -24.78 -11.82 -6.52
N SER A 69 -26.10 -11.97 -6.42
CA SER A 69 -26.81 -13.19 -6.83
C SER A 69 -26.77 -13.40 -8.34
N THR A 70 -26.58 -12.31 -9.09
CA THR A 70 -26.38 -12.31 -10.54
C THR A 70 -25.00 -11.77 -10.90
N PRO A 71 -24.42 -12.17 -12.06
CA PRO A 71 -23.14 -11.64 -12.49
C PRO A 71 -23.18 -10.11 -12.64
N ILE A 72 -22.27 -9.42 -11.95
CA ILE A 72 -22.16 -7.96 -12.03
C ILE A 72 -21.74 -7.55 -13.44
N THR A 73 -22.61 -6.81 -14.12
CA THR A 73 -22.30 -6.22 -15.42
C THR A 73 -21.52 -4.92 -15.27
N LYS A 74 -20.86 -4.48 -16.35
CA LYS A 74 -20.14 -3.21 -16.40
C LYS A 74 -21.03 -2.03 -16.00
N ASP A 75 -22.28 -2.02 -16.46
CA ASP A 75 -23.21 -0.93 -16.20
C ASP A 75 -23.64 -0.89 -14.74
N VAL A 76 -23.90 -2.06 -14.12
CA VAL A 76 -24.18 -2.15 -12.68
C VAL A 76 -23.00 -1.65 -11.86
N ALA A 77 -21.78 -2.10 -12.19
CA ALA A 77 -20.56 -1.65 -11.50
C ALA A 77 -20.33 -0.13 -11.64
N LYS A 78 -20.56 0.42 -12.84
CA LYS A 78 -20.44 1.86 -13.09
C LYS A 78 -21.49 2.66 -12.34
N ASN A 79 -22.75 2.26 -12.40
CA ASN A 79 -23.84 2.94 -11.70
C ASN A 79 -23.61 2.93 -10.18
N PHE A 80 -23.18 1.80 -9.62
CA PHE A 80 -22.80 1.72 -8.22
C PHE A 80 -21.67 2.71 -7.88
N TYR A 81 -20.60 2.70 -8.67
CA TYR A 81 -19.48 3.62 -8.47
C TYR A 81 -19.95 5.07 -8.51
N ASP A 82 -20.73 5.47 -9.51
CA ASP A 82 -21.19 6.85 -9.63
C ASP A 82 -22.10 7.26 -8.48
N LEU A 83 -23.00 6.38 -8.03
CA LEU A 83 -23.97 6.68 -6.97
C LEU A 83 -23.37 6.70 -5.57
N HIS A 84 -22.45 5.79 -5.25
CA HIS A 84 -21.94 5.60 -3.88
C HIS A 84 -20.52 6.14 -3.68
N ILE A 85 -19.78 6.38 -4.77
CA ILE A 85 -18.37 6.78 -4.71
C ILE A 85 -18.16 8.12 -5.41
N GLY A 86 -18.42 8.19 -6.72
CA GLY A 86 -18.14 9.36 -7.56
C GLY A 86 -18.96 10.59 -7.19
N ASN A 87 -20.26 10.41 -6.90
CA ASN A 87 -21.19 11.51 -6.62
C ASN A 87 -21.71 11.53 -5.18
N SER A 88 -21.13 10.75 -4.26
CA SER A 88 -21.54 10.67 -2.85
C SER A 88 -20.41 11.09 -1.90
N PRO A 89 -20.00 12.38 -1.90
CA PRO A 89 -18.85 12.83 -1.11
C PRO A 89 -19.07 12.66 0.40
N TYR A 90 -20.29 12.79 0.90
CA TYR A 90 -20.59 12.63 2.33
C TYR A 90 -20.49 11.17 2.79
N GLU A 91 -20.97 10.23 1.97
CA GLU A 91 -20.86 8.80 2.23
C GLU A 91 -19.39 8.36 2.25
N ILE A 92 -18.62 8.78 1.25
CA ILE A 92 -17.19 8.48 1.20
C ILE A 92 -16.43 9.15 2.33
N MET A 93 -16.78 10.39 2.70
CA MET A 93 -16.18 11.06 3.86
C MET A 93 -16.45 10.27 5.15
N PHE A 94 -17.68 9.79 5.35
CA PHE A 94 -18.04 8.98 6.51
C PHE A 94 -17.28 7.65 6.54
N TYR A 95 -17.23 6.90 5.43
CA TYR A 95 -16.49 5.64 5.39
C TYR A 95 -14.97 5.84 5.48
N THR A 96 -14.43 6.92 4.93
CA THR A 96 -13.03 7.29 5.10
C THR A 96 -12.73 7.58 6.57
N PHE A 97 -13.62 8.32 7.25
CA PHE A 97 -13.47 8.56 8.69
C PHE A 97 -13.47 7.25 9.49
N LEU A 98 -14.39 6.33 9.20
CA LEU A 98 -14.40 5.01 9.84
C LEU A 98 -13.10 4.23 9.57
N PHE A 99 -12.60 4.24 8.33
CA PHE A 99 -11.33 3.62 7.98
C PHE A 99 -10.15 4.21 8.76
N VAL A 100 -10.11 5.54 8.89
CA VAL A 100 -9.09 6.26 9.68
C VAL A 100 -9.17 5.87 11.15
N VAL A 101 -10.37 5.79 11.74
CA VAL A 101 -10.57 5.38 13.14
C VAL A 101 -10.04 3.96 13.38
N VAL A 102 -10.34 3.01 12.48
CA VAL A 102 -9.82 1.64 12.58
C VAL A 102 -8.29 1.62 12.54
N ASN A 103 -7.68 2.35 11.59
CA ASN A 103 -6.22 2.44 11.49
C ASN A 103 -5.61 3.12 12.72
N TYR A 104 -6.25 4.15 13.26
CA TYR A 104 -5.82 4.80 14.50
C TYR A 104 -5.84 3.85 15.69
N ILE A 105 -6.89 3.04 15.85
CA ILE A 105 -6.98 2.04 16.92
C ILE A 105 -5.84 1.01 16.82
N ILE A 106 -5.51 0.57 15.61
CA ILE A 106 -4.36 -0.34 15.38
C ILE A 106 -3.06 0.37 15.75
N LEU A 107 -2.87 1.61 15.29
CA LEU A 107 -1.64 2.38 15.55
C LEU A 107 -1.45 2.70 17.04
N ALA A 108 -2.54 3.01 17.75
CA ALA A 108 -2.53 3.31 19.19
C ALA A 108 -2.06 2.12 20.04
N LYS A 109 -2.19 0.88 19.53
CA LYS A 109 -1.65 -0.34 20.16
C LYS A 109 -0.13 -0.53 19.93
N GLY A 110 0.50 0.40 19.23
CA GLY A 110 1.94 0.39 18.94
C GLY A 110 2.34 -0.61 17.85
N ILE A 111 3.65 -0.70 17.61
CA ILE A 111 4.22 -1.47 16.50
C ILE A 111 3.97 -2.97 16.68
N ILE A 112 4.38 -3.55 17.82
CA ILE A 112 4.27 -4.99 18.06
C ILE A 112 2.82 -5.41 18.30
N GLY A 113 2.13 -4.71 19.21
CA GLY A 113 0.77 -5.07 19.65
C GLY A 113 -0.33 -4.75 18.62
N GLY A 114 -0.08 -3.78 17.75
CA GLY A 114 -1.02 -3.32 16.73
C GLY A 114 -0.61 -3.73 15.33
N ILE A 115 0.43 -3.09 14.80
CA ILE A 115 0.82 -3.21 13.38
C ILE A 115 1.26 -4.63 13.04
N GLU A 116 2.27 -5.16 13.73
CA GLU A 116 2.83 -6.48 13.47
C GLU A 116 1.79 -7.58 13.63
N ARG A 117 1.00 -7.53 14.72
CA ARG A 117 -0.09 -8.46 14.94
C ARG A 117 -1.12 -8.42 13.81
N SER A 118 -1.52 -7.23 13.35
CA SER A 118 -2.49 -7.10 12.25
C SER A 118 -1.93 -7.67 10.96
N VAL A 119 -0.68 -7.33 10.61
CA VAL A 119 0.02 -7.82 9.42
C VAL A 119 0.16 -9.34 9.43
N LYS A 120 0.46 -9.94 10.59
CA LYS A 120 0.58 -11.40 10.76
C LYS A 120 -0.68 -12.17 10.36
N TYR A 121 -1.87 -11.59 10.52
CA TYR A 121 -3.12 -12.20 10.09
C TYR A 121 -3.57 -11.74 8.69
N LEU A 122 -3.40 -10.45 8.38
CA LEU A 122 -3.85 -9.87 7.11
C LEU A 122 -3.04 -10.38 5.91
N MET A 123 -1.72 -10.59 6.03
CA MET A 123 -0.91 -11.09 4.92
C MET A 123 -1.30 -12.52 4.49
N PRO A 124 -1.41 -13.50 5.38
CA PRO A 124 -1.91 -14.83 5.00
C PRO A 124 -3.32 -14.78 4.40
N LEU A 125 -4.21 -13.96 4.97
CA LEU A 125 -5.58 -13.83 4.47
C LEU A 125 -5.61 -13.26 3.04
N LEU A 126 -4.83 -12.21 2.77
CA LEU A 126 -4.67 -11.64 1.44
C LEU A 126 -4.19 -12.70 0.44
N PHE A 127 -3.21 -13.52 0.84
CA PHE A 127 -2.68 -14.58 0.00
C PHE A 127 -3.72 -15.66 -0.30
N ILE A 128 -4.51 -16.07 0.71
CA ILE A 128 -5.62 -17.02 0.53
C ILE A 128 -6.66 -16.47 -0.45
N PHE A 129 -7.07 -15.20 -0.29
CA PHE A 129 -8.03 -14.58 -1.22
C PHE A 129 -7.47 -14.46 -2.62
N LEU A 130 -6.18 -14.12 -2.78
CA LEU A 130 -5.55 -14.04 -4.08
C LEU A 130 -5.54 -15.41 -4.78
N ILE A 131 -5.16 -16.49 -4.09
CA ILE A 131 -5.21 -17.84 -4.63
C ILE A 131 -6.65 -18.22 -5.01
N GLY A 132 -7.61 -17.96 -4.12
CA GLY A 132 -9.03 -18.25 -4.39
C GLY A 132 -9.53 -17.52 -5.64
N MET A 133 -9.16 -16.24 -5.80
CA MET A 133 -9.48 -15.47 -7.00
C MET A 133 -8.81 -16.05 -8.24
N VAL A 134 -7.53 -16.42 -8.19
CA VAL A 134 -6.84 -17.04 -9.34
C VAL A 134 -7.54 -18.32 -9.77
N ILE A 135 -7.81 -19.22 -8.82
CA ILE A 135 -8.53 -20.48 -9.09
C ILE A 135 -9.89 -20.17 -9.73
N ARG A 136 -10.66 -19.23 -9.18
CA ARG A 136 -11.95 -18.88 -9.76
C ARG A 136 -11.81 -18.31 -11.16
N ASN A 137 -10.89 -17.38 -11.40
CA ASN A 137 -10.69 -16.75 -12.69
C ASN A 137 -10.32 -17.76 -13.79
N ILE A 138 -9.47 -18.75 -13.50
CA ILE A 138 -9.10 -19.76 -14.50
C ILE A 138 -10.22 -20.76 -14.82
N THR A 139 -11.22 -20.88 -13.94
CA THR A 139 -12.41 -21.73 -14.18
C THR A 139 -13.52 -21.01 -14.96
N LEU A 140 -13.40 -19.70 -15.19
CA LEU A 140 -14.41 -18.95 -15.94
C LEU A 140 -14.29 -19.22 -17.45
N PRO A 141 -15.42 -19.20 -18.18
CA PRO A 141 -15.38 -19.24 -19.63
C PRO A 141 -14.56 -18.05 -20.17
N GLY A 142 -13.67 -18.34 -21.11
CA GLY A 142 -12.78 -17.35 -21.73
C GLY A 142 -11.53 -16.97 -20.93
N ALA A 143 -11.22 -17.70 -19.85
CA ALA A 143 -10.00 -17.48 -19.08
C ALA A 143 -8.72 -17.54 -19.92
N MET A 144 -8.66 -18.45 -20.91
CA MET A 144 -7.48 -18.61 -21.76
C MET A 144 -7.22 -17.40 -22.66
N GLU A 145 -8.26 -16.70 -23.14
CA GLU A 145 -8.05 -15.45 -23.88
C GLU A 145 -7.48 -14.37 -22.97
N GLY A 146 -7.97 -14.25 -21.74
CA GLY A 146 -7.45 -13.32 -20.74
C GLY A 146 -5.98 -13.60 -20.38
N ILE A 147 -5.64 -14.87 -20.14
CA ILE A 147 -4.25 -15.31 -19.88
C ILE A 147 -3.35 -14.99 -21.07
N THR A 148 -3.81 -15.27 -22.29
CA THR A 148 -3.06 -15.00 -23.52
C THR A 148 -2.84 -13.50 -23.68
N PHE A 149 -3.88 -12.68 -23.46
CA PHE A 149 -3.77 -11.24 -23.51
C PHE A 149 -2.78 -10.68 -22.48
N TYR A 150 -2.76 -11.24 -21.26
CA TYR A 150 -1.87 -10.79 -20.18
C TYR A 150 -0.40 -11.20 -20.39
N LEU A 151 -0.15 -12.44 -20.86
CA LEU A 151 1.19 -13.02 -20.91
C LEU A 151 1.86 -12.96 -22.28
N LYS A 152 1.11 -12.70 -23.37
CA LYS A 152 1.69 -12.67 -24.72
C LYS A 152 2.73 -11.53 -24.82
N PRO A 153 4.02 -11.85 -24.99
CA PRO A 153 5.04 -10.81 -25.05
C PRO A 153 4.89 -10.01 -26.33
N ASP A 154 4.98 -8.69 -26.19
CA ASP A 154 4.95 -7.76 -27.31
C ASP A 154 6.14 -6.80 -27.20
N PHE A 155 7.21 -7.14 -27.92
CA PHE A 155 8.46 -6.38 -27.90
C PHE A 155 8.33 -5.01 -28.55
N SER A 156 7.32 -4.76 -29.38
CA SER A 156 7.11 -3.42 -29.95
C SER A 156 6.66 -2.40 -28.89
N LYS A 157 6.21 -2.86 -27.71
CA LYS A 157 5.85 -2.00 -26.58
C LYS A 157 7.04 -1.59 -25.72
N ILE A 158 8.22 -2.15 -25.95
CA ILE A 158 9.44 -1.77 -25.23
C ILE A 158 9.97 -0.47 -25.82
N THR A 159 9.73 0.63 -25.11
CA THR A 159 10.16 1.97 -25.49
C THR A 159 10.99 2.59 -24.36
N PRO A 160 11.81 3.64 -24.62
CA PRO A 160 12.48 4.38 -23.56
C PRO A 160 11.51 4.93 -22.49
N GLN A 161 10.30 5.30 -22.90
CA GLN A 161 9.25 5.78 -22.00
C GLN A 161 8.73 4.67 -21.06
N LEU A 162 8.67 3.43 -21.54
CA LEU A 162 8.32 2.27 -20.70
C LEU A 162 9.25 2.16 -19.49
N PHE A 163 10.56 2.36 -19.68
CA PHE A 163 11.53 2.29 -18.58
C PHE A 163 11.26 3.34 -17.49
N ILE A 164 10.84 4.55 -17.87
CA ILE A 164 10.48 5.60 -16.90
C ILE A 164 9.25 5.18 -16.09
N PHE A 165 8.23 4.62 -16.74
CA PHE A 165 7.03 4.13 -16.04
C PHE A 165 7.32 2.94 -15.12
N VAL A 166 8.10 1.96 -15.59
CA VAL A 166 8.49 0.80 -14.79
C VAL A 166 9.33 1.23 -13.59
N LEU A 167 10.29 2.14 -13.78
CA LEU A 167 11.09 2.67 -12.68
C LEU A 167 10.19 3.38 -11.65
N GLY A 168 9.27 4.24 -12.09
CA GLY A 168 8.30 4.88 -11.21
C GLY A 168 7.46 3.87 -10.40
N GLN A 169 6.97 2.82 -11.07
CA GLN A 169 6.21 1.75 -10.42
C GLN A 169 7.04 0.97 -9.40
N VAL A 170 8.30 0.63 -9.72
CA VAL A 170 9.19 -0.08 -8.78
C VAL A 170 9.48 0.77 -7.55
N PHE A 171 9.77 2.07 -7.71
CA PHE A 171 9.99 2.97 -6.58
C PHE A 171 8.74 3.10 -5.71
N PHE A 172 7.57 3.24 -6.33
CA PHE A 172 6.29 3.32 -5.62
C PHE A 172 5.95 2.01 -4.89
N ALA A 173 6.05 0.85 -5.56
CA ALA A 173 5.72 -0.46 -5.00
C ALA A 173 6.63 -0.85 -3.83
N LEU A 174 7.92 -0.52 -3.92
CA LEU A 174 8.88 -0.74 -2.84
C LEU A 174 8.88 0.37 -1.78
N SER A 175 8.03 1.40 -1.95
CA SER A 175 7.98 2.59 -1.10
C SER A 175 9.35 3.27 -0.92
N LEU A 176 10.19 3.22 -1.96
CA LEU A 176 11.53 3.78 -1.96
C LEU A 176 11.46 5.31 -1.94
N GLY A 177 12.22 5.91 -1.03
CA GLY A 177 12.28 7.37 -0.87
C GLY A 177 11.28 7.95 0.12
N PHE A 178 10.27 7.20 0.60
CA PHE A 178 9.28 7.71 1.55
C PHE A 178 9.71 7.66 3.03
N GLY A 179 10.93 7.20 3.33
CA GLY A 179 11.45 7.13 4.70
C GLY A 179 10.79 6.10 5.62
N VAL A 180 9.76 5.39 5.14
CA VAL A 180 9.00 4.37 5.89
C VAL A 180 9.91 3.22 6.31
N LEU A 181 10.69 2.64 5.38
CA LEU A 181 11.61 1.53 5.69
C LEU A 181 12.75 1.95 6.63
N ILE A 182 13.22 3.20 6.53
CA ILE A 182 14.22 3.74 7.47
C ILE A 182 13.62 3.78 8.88
N THR A 183 12.40 4.31 9.01
CA THR A 183 11.72 4.40 10.30
C THR A 183 11.38 3.01 10.86
N LEU A 184 10.81 2.10 10.07
CA LEU A 184 10.47 0.74 10.51
C LEU A 184 11.71 -0.05 10.92
N SER A 185 12.79 0.01 10.12
CA SER A 185 14.03 -0.72 10.45
C SER A 185 14.73 -0.18 11.70
N SER A 186 14.42 1.04 12.16
CA SER A 186 14.96 1.59 13.40
C SER A 186 14.48 0.85 14.66
N TYR A 187 13.34 0.14 14.56
CA TYR A 187 12.76 -0.66 15.64
C TYR A 187 13.20 -2.13 15.63
N LEU A 188 13.93 -2.58 14.59
CA LEU A 188 14.43 -3.95 14.51
C LEU A 188 15.60 -4.20 15.44
N ASN A 189 15.67 -5.40 16.02
CA ASN A 189 16.77 -5.80 16.88
C ASN A 189 18.07 -5.95 16.06
N LYS A 190 19.22 -5.61 16.66
CA LYS A 190 20.52 -5.64 15.98
C LYS A 190 20.94 -7.07 15.56
N GLU A 191 20.43 -8.07 16.27
CA GLU A 191 20.77 -9.49 16.14
C GLU A 191 19.86 -10.24 15.16
N GLU A 192 18.77 -9.63 14.67
CA GLU A 192 17.93 -10.26 13.65
C GLU A 192 18.66 -10.35 12.30
N ILE A 193 18.78 -11.58 11.81
CA ILE A 193 19.41 -11.91 10.52
C ILE A 193 18.47 -11.54 9.38
N LEU A 194 18.76 -10.42 8.70
CA LEU A 194 17.95 -9.89 7.59
C LEU A 194 17.86 -10.82 6.37
N PHE A 195 18.78 -11.77 6.21
CA PHE A 195 18.83 -12.68 5.06
C PHE A 195 17.97 -13.94 5.23
N LYS A 196 17.25 -14.08 6.34
CA LYS A 196 16.44 -15.26 6.64
C LYS A 196 15.06 -14.86 7.17
N GLN A 197 14.31 -14.11 6.38
CA GLN A 197 12.86 -14.00 6.59
C GLN A 197 12.22 -15.25 5.96
N ARG A 198 11.94 -16.24 6.81
CA ARG A 198 10.93 -17.28 6.54
C ARG A 198 9.58 -16.79 7.00
#